data_AF-A0A7W6B674-F1
#
_entry.id   AF-A0A7W6B674-F1
#
_cell.length_a   1.000
_cell.length_b   1.000
_cell.length_c   1.000
_cell.angle_alpha   90.00
_cell.angle_beta   90.00
_cell.angle_gamma   90.00
#
_symmetry.space_group_name_H-M   'P 1'
#
loop_
_entity.id
_entity.type
_entity.pdbx_description
1 polymer ?
#
loop_
_entity_poly.entity_id
_entity_poly.type
_entity_poly.pdbx_seq_one_letter_code
_entity_poly.pdbx_strand_id
1 'polypeptide(L)'
;MKILVLTLGVSLLPFAAMAAEPDASRFQLERSGDHFVRLDRQTGAMSICQDKDGALVCRMAADERAAYEDELDRLSKRVTALEQNTAQRALPSDAEVDRSISIMERMMKSFMGMVKEFQAEENANPLPQKT
;
A
#
# COMPACT_ATOMS: atom_id res chain seq x y z
N MET A 1 -1.35 -51.36 -49.01
CA MET A 1 -2.13 -51.67 -47.78
C MET A 1 -1.11 -51.86 -46.66
N LYS A 2 -1.15 -51.23 -45.49
CA LYS A 2 -2.04 -50.25 -44.87
C LYS A 2 -1.24 -49.70 -43.67
N ILE A 3 -1.00 -48.40 -43.68
CA ILE A 3 -0.97 -47.47 -42.53
C ILE A 3 0.02 -47.79 -41.39
N LEU A 4 1.18 -47.13 -41.44
CA LEU A 4 2.05 -46.93 -40.28
C LEU A 4 1.59 -45.64 -39.58
N VAL A 5 0.69 -45.77 -38.60
CA VAL A 5 0.20 -44.65 -37.79
C VAL A 5 1.33 -44.23 -36.84
N LEU A 6 1.95 -43.09 -37.11
CA LEU A 6 2.69 -42.32 -36.11
C LEU A 6 1.67 -41.83 -35.06
N THR A 7 1.54 -42.56 -33.97
CA THR A 7 0.84 -42.08 -32.78
C THR A 7 1.72 -41.04 -32.10
N LEU A 8 1.47 -39.78 -32.43
CA LEU A 8 1.97 -38.60 -31.75
C LEU A 8 1.46 -38.66 -30.29
N GLY A 9 2.35 -38.93 -29.34
CA GLY A 9 2.03 -38.99 -27.92
C GLY A 9 1.59 -37.63 -27.40
N VAL A 10 0.28 -37.43 -27.30
CA VAL A 10 -0.31 -36.35 -26.50
C VAL A 10 -0.26 -36.83 -25.05
N SER A 11 0.85 -36.52 -24.36
CA SER A 11 0.92 -36.63 -22.91
C SER A 11 -0.01 -35.59 -22.30
N LEU A 12 -1.27 -35.97 -22.04
CA LEU A 12 -2.09 -35.30 -21.04
C LEU A 12 -1.37 -35.45 -19.69
N LEU A 13 -0.63 -34.43 -19.29
CA LEU A 13 -0.24 -34.26 -17.90
C LEU A 13 -1.54 -34.01 -17.11
N PRO A 14 -1.92 -34.88 -16.17
CA PRO A 14 -2.98 -34.55 -15.24
C PRO A 14 -2.46 -33.39 -14.39
N PHE A 15 -3.04 -32.21 -14.58
CA PHE A 15 -2.89 -31.10 -13.65
C PHE A 15 -3.59 -31.53 -12.36
N ALA A 16 -2.86 -32.21 -11.48
CA ALA A 16 -3.35 -32.50 -10.14
C ALA A 16 -3.55 -31.16 -9.46
N ALA A 17 -4.81 -30.72 -9.38
CA ALA A 17 -5.22 -29.63 -8.53
C ALA A 17 -4.77 -30.01 -7.12
N MET A 18 -3.73 -29.35 -6.62
CA MET A 18 -3.32 -29.40 -5.22
C MET A 18 -4.45 -28.73 -4.43
N ALA A 19 -5.52 -29.47 -4.15
CA ALA A 19 -6.41 -29.14 -3.06
C ALA A 19 -5.55 -29.27 -1.80
N ALA A 20 -5.17 -28.14 -1.21
CA ALA A 20 -4.54 -28.14 0.10
C ALA A 20 -5.49 -28.87 1.04
N GLU A 21 -5.14 -30.11 1.41
CA GLU A 21 -5.87 -30.83 2.44
C GLU A 21 -5.87 -29.92 3.68
N PRO A 22 -7.04 -29.52 4.21
CA PRO A 22 -7.07 -28.74 5.41
C PRO A 22 -6.41 -29.61 6.48
N ASP A 23 -5.29 -29.14 7.01
CA ASP A 23 -4.58 -29.80 8.09
C ASP A 23 -5.61 -30.16 9.18
N ALA A 24 -5.96 -31.44 9.28
CA ALA A 24 -7.03 -31.90 10.15
C ALA A 24 -6.69 -31.62 11.62
N SER A 25 -5.42 -31.31 11.92
CA SER A 25 -4.96 -30.91 13.24
C SER A 25 -5.12 -29.42 13.53
N ARG A 26 -5.38 -28.57 12.51
CA ARG A 26 -5.55 -27.13 12.65
C ARG A 26 -6.89 -26.75 13.26
N PHE A 27 -7.97 -27.40 12.84
CA PHE A 27 -9.31 -27.07 13.31
C PHE A 27 -9.81 -28.11 14.30
N GLN A 28 -10.26 -27.65 15.47
CA GLN A 28 -10.90 -28.48 16.47
C GLN A 28 -12.39 -28.13 16.54
N LEU A 29 -13.25 -29.14 16.43
CA LEU A 29 -14.69 -28.98 16.63
C LEU A 29 -15.06 -29.50 18.02
N GLU A 30 -15.79 -28.67 18.77
CA GLU A 30 -16.33 -28.99 20.08
C GLU A 30 -17.86 -28.80 20.05
N ARG A 31 -18.59 -29.72 20.70
CA ARG A 31 -20.05 -29.68 20.72
C ARG A 31 -20.51 -28.99 21.99
N SER A 32 -21.09 -27.80 21.85
CA SER A 32 -21.63 -27.01 22.96
C SER A 32 -23.16 -27.01 22.90
N GLY A 33 -23.78 -27.99 23.57
CA GLY A 33 -25.23 -28.17 23.54
C GLY A 33 -25.76 -28.42 22.11
N ASP A 34 -26.59 -27.49 21.61
CA ASP A 34 -27.25 -27.59 20.30
C ASP A 34 -26.46 -26.98 19.13
N HIS A 35 -25.28 -26.42 19.40
CA HIS A 35 -24.42 -25.81 18.39
C HIS A 35 -22.99 -26.37 18.49
N PHE A 36 -22.19 -26.08 17.46
CA PHE A 36 -20.81 -26.49 17.39
C PHE A 36 -19.91 -25.27 17.46
N VAL A 37 -18.75 -25.42 18.09
CA VAL A 37 -17.70 -24.41 18.14
C VAL A 37 -16.50 -24.95 17.38
N ARG A 38 -16.05 -24.20 16.37
CA ARG A 38 -14.81 -24.49 15.63
C ARG A 38 -13.71 -23.56 16.12
N LEU A 39 -12.65 -24.13 16.66
CA LEU A 39 -11.42 -23.43 17.06
C LEU A 39 -10.34 -23.63 15.99
N ASP A 40 -9.77 -22.55 15.49
CA ASP A 40 -8.52 -22.58 14.71
C ASP A 40 -7.32 -22.55 15.67
N ARG A 41 -6.60 -23.66 15.79
CA ARG A 41 -5.46 -23.81 16.72
C ARG A 41 -4.23 -23.01 16.29
N GLN A 42 -4.19 -22.48 15.07
CA GLN A 42 -3.09 -21.62 14.62
C GLN A 42 -3.32 -20.15 14.98
N THR A 43 -4.56 -19.68 14.85
CA THR A 43 -4.91 -18.26 15.04
C THR A 43 -5.59 -17.99 16.38
N GLY A 44 -6.14 -19.01 17.03
CA GLY A 44 -7.00 -18.89 18.21
C GLY A 44 -8.43 -18.44 17.89
N ALA A 45 -8.77 -18.22 16.62
CA ALA A 45 -10.09 -17.75 16.21
C ALA A 45 -11.16 -18.79 16.50
N MET A 46 -12.32 -18.34 17.00
CA MET A 46 -13.44 -19.21 17.32
C MET A 46 -14.65 -18.88 16.44
N SER A 47 -15.27 -19.89 15.87
CA SER A 47 -16.48 -19.74 15.05
C SER A 47 -17.60 -20.59 15.61
N ILE A 48 -18.81 -20.04 15.65
CA ILE A 48 -20.01 -20.82 16.01
C ILE A 48 -20.59 -21.40 14.73
N CYS A 49 -20.76 -22.72 14.71
CA CYS A 49 -21.30 -23.45 13.59
C CYS A 49 -22.67 -24.04 13.93
N GLN A 50 -23.56 -24.05 12.94
CA GLN A 50 -24.88 -24.65 13.03
C GLN A 50 -25.03 -25.72 11.96
N ASP A 51 -25.75 -26.78 12.29
CA ASP A 51 -26.19 -27.74 11.28
C ASP A 51 -27.30 -27.10 10.44
N LYS A 52 -27.08 -27.02 9.14
CA LYS A 52 -28.07 -26.59 8.14
C LYS A 52 -28.07 -27.64 7.03
N ASP A 53 -29.21 -28.33 6.88
CA ASP A 53 -29.43 -29.31 5.82
C ASP A 53 -28.37 -30.43 5.79
N GLY A 54 -27.88 -30.86 6.96
CA GLY A 54 -26.83 -31.89 7.07
C GLY A 54 -25.42 -31.39 6.77
N ALA A 55 -25.25 -30.07 6.60
CA ALA A 55 -23.97 -29.42 6.46
C ALA A 55 -23.70 -28.47 7.64
N LEU A 56 -22.48 -28.53 8.17
CA LEU A 56 -22.07 -27.64 9.25
C LEU A 56 -21.66 -26.28 8.70
N VAL A 57 -22.45 -25.23 8.96
CA VAL A 57 -22.18 -23.86 8.50
C VAL A 57 -21.64 -23.02 9.65
N CYS A 58 -20.37 -22.63 9.56
CA CYS A 58 -19.68 -21.79 10.54
C CYS A 58 -19.80 -20.31 10.23
N ARG A 59 -20.20 -19.52 11.23
CA ARG A 59 -20.20 -18.05 11.20
C ARG A 59 -19.17 -17.52 12.18
N MET A 60 -18.53 -16.40 11.82
CA MET A 60 -17.58 -15.70 12.71
C MET A 60 -18.27 -15.30 14.01
N ALA A 61 -17.53 -15.35 15.12
CA ALA A 61 -18.05 -14.94 16.41
C ALA A 61 -18.39 -13.44 16.40
N ALA A 62 -19.37 -13.05 17.22
CA ALA A 62 -19.94 -11.69 17.17
C ALA A 62 -18.96 -10.62 17.66
N ASP A 63 -18.10 -10.98 18.61
CA ASP A 63 -17.00 -10.18 19.15
C ASP A 63 -15.89 -9.94 18.11
N GLU A 64 -15.51 -10.96 17.34
CA GLU A 64 -14.56 -10.79 16.24
C GLU A 64 -15.07 -9.78 15.22
N ARG A 65 -16.37 -9.83 14.87
CA ARG A 65 -16.96 -8.87 13.93
C ARG A 65 -16.87 -7.43 14.44
N ALA A 66 -17.15 -7.18 15.72
CA ALA A 66 -17.03 -5.86 16.31
C ALA A 66 -15.59 -5.33 16.29
N ALA A 67 -14.60 -6.19 16.60
CA ALA A 67 -13.19 -5.81 16.55
C ALA A 67 -12.73 -5.48 15.11
N TYR A 68 -13.22 -6.21 14.10
CA TYR A 68 -12.95 -5.90 12.70
C TYR A 68 -13.63 -4.60 12.25
N GLU A 69 -14.87 -4.36 12.67
CA GLU A 69 -15.60 -3.11 12.37
C GLU A 69 -14.87 -1.89 12.95
N ASP A 70 -14.40 -1.96 14.19
CA ASP A 70 -13.61 -0.90 14.82
C ASP A 70 -12.30 -0.61 14.06
N GLU A 71 -11.58 -1.65 13.61
CA GLU A 71 -10.33 -1.49 12.87
C GLU A 71 -10.57 -0.92 11.46
N LEU A 72 -11.66 -1.32 10.81
CA LEU A 72 -12.09 -0.74 9.52
C LEU A 72 -12.41 0.75 9.67
N ASP A 73 -13.13 1.13 10.72
CA ASP A 73 -13.44 2.53 11.01
C ASP A 73 -12.17 3.35 11.28
N ARG A 74 -11.24 2.80 12.05
CA ARG A 74 -9.94 3.43 12.32
C ARG A 74 -9.14 3.62 11.03
N LEU A 75 -9.09 2.60 10.18
CA LEU A 75 -8.34 2.64 8.93
C LEU A 75 -8.96 3.62 7.94
N SER A 76 -10.29 3.61 7.81
CA SER A 76 -11.05 4.56 6.98
C SER A 76 -10.75 6.01 7.38
N LYS A 77 -10.82 6.33 8.68
CA LYS A 77 -10.45 7.65 9.21
C LYS A 77 -9.02 8.05 8.85
N ARG A 78 -8.06 7.12 8.92
CA ARG A 78 -6.66 7.38 8.55
C ARG A 78 -6.50 7.65 7.07
N VAL A 79 -7.17 6.89 6.20
CA VAL A 79 -7.14 7.10 4.75
C VAL A 79 -7.72 8.48 4.42
N THR A 80 -8.90 8.82 4.94
CA THR A 80 -9.48 10.16 4.74
C THR A 80 -8.55 11.27 5.21
N ALA A 81 -7.93 11.12 6.39
CA ALA A 81 -6.98 12.11 6.89
C ALA A 81 -5.74 12.23 5.98
N LEU A 82 -5.22 11.12 5.45
CA LEU A 82 -4.08 11.09 4.54
C LEU A 82 -4.44 11.70 3.17
N GLU A 83 -5.60 11.39 2.63
CA GLU A 83 -6.09 11.96 1.37
C GLU A 83 -6.27 13.47 1.49
N GLN A 84 -6.87 13.95 2.58
CA GLN A 84 -6.98 15.39 2.87
C GLN A 84 -5.60 16.05 3.00
N ASN A 85 -4.66 15.40 3.69
CA ASN A 85 -3.28 15.88 3.84
C ASN A 85 -2.50 15.90 2.53
N THR A 86 -2.82 14.99 1.61
CA THR A 86 -2.16 14.90 0.30
C THR A 86 -2.76 15.91 -0.66
N ALA A 87 -4.09 16.12 -0.62
CA ALA A 87 -4.76 17.19 -1.35
C ALA A 87 -4.26 18.58 -0.94
N GLN A 88 -3.97 18.79 0.36
CA GLN A 88 -3.36 20.03 0.85
C GLN A 88 -1.88 20.18 0.44
N ARG A 89 -1.20 19.08 0.12
CA ARG A 89 0.17 19.07 -0.45
C ARG A 89 0.17 19.06 -1.98
N ALA A 90 -0.99 19.27 -2.62
CA ALA A 90 -1.04 19.46 -4.06
C ALA A 90 -0.03 20.54 -4.46
N LEU A 91 0.75 20.24 -5.49
CA LEU A 91 1.87 21.05 -5.94
C LEU A 91 1.43 22.50 -6.12
N PRO A 92 2.31 23.48 -5.78
CA PRO A 92 1.99 24.89 -5.98
C PRO A 92 1.51 25.11 -7.41
N SER A 93 0.50 25.95 -7.59
CA SER A 93 -0.06 26.23 -8.91
C SER A 93 1.02 26.78 -9.84
N ASP A 94 0.90 26.56 -11.15
CA ASP A 94 1.85 27.10 -12.15
C ASP A 94 2.04 28.62 -11.97
N ALA A 95 0.98 29.33 -11.58
CA ALA A 95 1.02 30.77 -11.27
C ALA A 95 1.87 31.12 -10.03
N GLU A 96 1.88 30.28 -8.99
CA GLU A 96 2.77 30.46 -7.83
C GLU A 96 4.21 30.13 -8.16
N VAL A 97 4.44 29.10 -8.98
CA VAL A 97 5.77 28.73 -9.47
C VAL A 97 6.36 29.88 -10.28
N ASP A 98 5.63 30.42 -11.26
CA ASP A 98 6.07 31.57 -12.06
C ASP A 98 6.34 32.81 -11.21
N ARG A 99 5.48 33.07 -10.22
CA ARG A 99 5.70 34.17 -9.27
C ARG A 99 7.01 33.98 -8.51
N SER A 100 7.29 32.78 -8.01
CA SER A 100 8.52 32.47 -7.27
C SER A 100 9.77 32.59 -8.14
N ILE A 101 9.72 32.11 -9.39
CA ILE A 101 10.80 32.24 -10.38
C ILE A 101 11.09 33.72 -10.67
N SER A 102 10.06 34.54 -10.87
CA SER A 102 10.22 35.97 -11.13
C SER A 102 10.83 36.75 -9.96
N ILE A 103 10.60 36.30 -8.72
CA ILE A 103 11.19 36.89 -7.51
C ILE A 103 12.66 36.49 -7.43
N MET A 104 12.96 35.21 -7.67
CA MET A 104 14.33 34.69 -7.68
C MET A 104 15.18 35.36 -8.77
N GLU A 105 14.63 35.56 -9.96
CA GLU A 105 15.33 36.23 -11.07
C GLU A 105 15.67 37.69 -10.75
N ARG A 106 14.72 38.43 -10.16
CA ARG A 106 14.94 39.82 -9.74
C ARG A 106 16.01 39.92 -8.65
N MET A 107 15.96 39.02 -7.68
CA MET A 107 16.96 38.94 -6.61
C MET A 107 18.36 38.67 -7.19
N MET A 108 18.49 37.69 -8.09
CA MET A 108 19.78 37.33 -8.69
C MET A 108 20.36 38.46 -9.56
N LYS A 109 19.51 39.13 -10.35
CA LYS A 109 19.91 40.30 -11.13
C LYS A 109 20.38 41.46 -10.25
N SER A 110 19.66 41.74 -9.17
CA SER A 110 20.03 42.80 -8.21
C SER A 110 21.37 42.48 -7.52
N PHE A 111 21.57 41.22 -7.11
CA PHE A 111 22.81 40.78 -6.49
C PHE A 111 24.02 40.91 -7.44
N MET A 112 23.88 40.44 -8.69
CA MET A 112 24.95 40.55 -9.69
C MET A 112 25.28 42.01 -10.05
N GLY A 113 24.28 42.90 -10.04
CA GLY A 113 24.51 44.33 -10.21
C GLY A 113 25.42 44.88 -9.12
N MET A 114 25.11 44.56 -7.86
CA MET A 114 25.89 45.00 -6.70
C MET A 114 27.34 44.48 -6.72
N VAL A 115 27.56 43.21 -7.08
CA VAL A 115 28.91 42.63 -7.20
C VAL A 115 29.74 43.32 -8.29
N LYS A 116 29.11 43.65 -9.43
CA LYS A 116 29.79 44.36 -10.53
C LYS A 116 30.18 45.79 -10.14
N GLU A 117 29.34 46.48 -9.37
CA GLU A 117 29.65 47.81 -8.83
C GLU A 117 30.93 47.77 -7.99
N PHE A 118 31.02 46.82 -7.04
CA PHE A 118 32.20 46.66 -6.19
C PHE A 118 33.47 46.29 -6.98
N GLN A 119 33.37 45.39 -7.96
CA GLN A 119 34.51 45.09 -8.85
C GLN A 119 34.93 46.30 -9.69
N ALA A 120 33.98 47.13 -10.15
CA ALA A 120 34.29 48.31 -10.92
C ALA A 120 35.00 49.38 -10.07
N GLU A 121 34.57 49.59 -8.82
CA GLU A 121 35.23 50.49 -7.87
C GLU A 121 36.66 50.04 -7.55
N GLU A 122 36.89 48.74 -7.34
CA GLU A 122 38.22 48.18 -7.08
C GLU A 122 39.17 48.34 -8.29
N ASN A 123 38.67 48.11 -9.51
CA ASN A 123 39.44 48.30 -10.74
C ASN A 123 39.70 49.79 -11.04
N ALA A 124 38.77 50.68 -10.70
CA ALA A 124 38.91 52.12 -10.91
C ALA A 124 39.89 52.77 -9.93
N ASN A 125 40.10 52.17 -8.75
CA ASN A 125 40.97 52.71 -7.71
C ASN A 125 41.87 51.61 -7.11
N PRO A 126 42.91 51.17 -7.85
CA PRO A 126 43.78 50.09 -7.38
C PRO A 126 44.47 50.50 -6.07
N LEU A 127 44.17 49.77 -4.99
CA LEU A 127 44.77 50.00 -3.68
C LEU A 127 46.30 49.84 -3.75
N PRO A 128 47.08 50.70 -3.08
CA PRO A 128 48.54 50.58 -3.07
C PRO A 128 48.94 49.27 -2.40
N GLN A 129 49.61 48.38 -3.14
CA GLN A 129 50.12 47.13 -2.59
C GLN A 129 51.09 47.43 -1.45
N LYS A 130 50.73 46.97 -0.25
CA LYS A 130 51.59 47.06 0.93
C LYS A 130 52.65 45.96 0.81
N THR A 131 53.87 46.38 0.44
CA THR A 131 55.11 45.60 0.50
C THR A 131 55.50 45.25 1.93
#